data_AF-A0A519MFB9-F1
#
_entry.id   AF-A0A519MFB9-F1
#
_cell.length_a   1.000
_cell.length_b   1.000
_cell.length_c   1.000
_cell.angle_alpha   90.00
_cell.angle_beta   90.00
_cell.angle_gamma   90.00
#
_symmetry.space_group_name_H-M   'P 1'
#
loop_
_entity.id
_entity.type
_entity.pdbx_description
1 polymer ?
#
loop_
_entity_poly.entity_id
_entity_poly.type
_entity_poly.pdbx_seq_one_letter_code
_entity_poly.pdbx_strand_id
1 'polypeptide(L)'
;MRNKHIYYILIALLFAYGCSNTKYLPEGDMLYVGGEVKVEDTIKTKKQRKALAKEMEPLLRPKPNSAFLGLRFKLYIYNLAGEPKKDKGIKYWLRNKVGEPPVLFSQVDMDYNADILQNYTENKGYFKTRTATDSTSKNRRAKAIYTVRPGKQFTIREVKFPRDSTSTSLDSAIASVKRRTLLKSGEPYDLAVIKAERERIDQRLKNRGYYYFNPDNLIIQVDSTVGKSQVDLIVKVKEDTPDRARNVYKINDIIIYPNYSINDTLKYTAETAQRYKDFTIIDPANTFRPIIYDRTLFFNKGDIYNRRAHNLSLNRLVNLGTFKFVKNEFRPSDSLANTLDAYYYLTPLPRKSIRFEVLGKTNSANYNGSEVNVNWSNRNAFRAAELLNLSVFGGFEVQVAGQNQGFNVYRVGTEASIIWPRFISPIKIADSSAFVPRTRALVSYEYQNRARLYSLNSFRGSFGYLWKDNIRTEHQLLLTDINYVSSANVTDLYREQINTSPSLERVIEKQLIFGPTYSYTYTNTMNKRRKHTFYYKGAIDAAGTIAGLATGADAKG
;
A
#
# COMPACT_ATOMS: atom_id res chain seq x y z
N MET A 1 -29.61 28.66 34.92
CA MET A 1 -28.84 28.14 33.76
C MET A 1 -28.33 29.21 32.78
N ARG A 2 -28.72 30.50 32.91
CA ARG A 2 -28.34 31.57 31.95
C ARG A 2 -26.89 32.08 32.05
N ASN A 3 -26.21 31.88 33.19
CA ASN A 3 -24.84 32.40 33.41
C ASN A 3 -23.71 31.49 32.92
N LYS A 4 -23.92 30.16 32.80
CA LYS A 4 -22.87 29.24 32.32
C LYS A 4 -22.48 29.53 30.85
N HIS A 5 -23.46 29.84 30.00
CA HIS A 5 -23.20 30.24 28.60
C HIS A 5 -22.43 31.55 28.49
N ILE A 6 -22.65 32.49 29.41
CA ILE A 6 -21.91 33.77 29.45
C ILE A 6 -20.44 33.54 29.79
N TYR A 7 -20.11 32.62 30.71
CA TYR A 7 -18.71 32.25 30.99
C TYR A 7 -18.03 31.56 29.80
N TYR A 8 -18.71 30.67 29.08
CA TYR A 8 -18.14 30.06 27.86
C TYR A 8 -17.94 31.10 26.75
N ILE A 9 -18.84 32.08 26.61
CA ILE A 9 -18.72 33.18 25.66
C ILE A 9 -17.59 34.14 26.06
N LEU A 10 -17.43 34.46 27.35
CA LEU A 10 -16.34 35.29 27.87
C LEU A 10 -14.97 34.61 27.73
N ILE A 11 -14.89 33.30 27.97
CA ILE A 11 -13.67 32.51 27.74
C ILE A 11 -13.35 32.46 26.24
N ALA A 12 -14.35 32.24 25.38
CA ALA A 12 -14.16 32.29 23.92
C ALA A 12 -13.73 33.69 23.42
N LEU A 13 -14.27 34.76 24.01
CA LEU A 13 -13.86 36.16 23.74
C LEU A 13 -12.45 36.47 24.25
N LEU A 14 -12.04 35.93 25.40
CA LEU A 14 -10.67 36.04 25.92
C LEU A 14 -9.66 35.30 25.04
N PHE A 15 -10.01 34.11 24.52
CA PHE A 15 -9.21 33.43 23.50
C PHE A 15 -9.16 34.21 22.17
N ALA A 16 -10.22 34.95 21.82
CA ALA A 16 -10.25 35.79 20.62
C ALA A 16 -9.42 37.10 20.77
N TYR A 17 -9.34 37.70 21.96
CA TYR A 17 -8.64 38.97 22.19
C TYR A 17 -7.10 38.83 22.30
N GLY A 18 -6.60 37.64 22.70
CA GLY A 18 -5.17 37.32 22.74
C GLY A 18 -4.52 36.94 21.41
N CYS A 19 -5.25 36.99 20.29
CA CYS A 19 -4.90 36.35 19.01
C CYS A 19 -3.86 37.06 18.12
N SER A 20 -2.96 37.88 18.68
CA SER A 20 -1.88 38.51 17.90
C SER A 20 -0.56 37.75 18.03
N ASN A 21 -0.45 36.63 17.31
CA ASN A 21 0.80 35.88 17.14
C ASN A 21 1.95 36.72 16.54
N THR A 22 1.66 37.92 16.01
CA THR A 22 2.66 38.80 15.40
C THR A 22 3.48 39.60 16.41
N LYS A 23 3.10 39.61 17.70
CA LYS A 23 3.86 40.27 18.77
C LYS A 23 5.20 39.57 19.07
N TYR A 24 5.28 38.26 18.82
CA TYR A 24 6.46 37.42 19.09
C TYR A 24 7.43 37.33 17.90
N LEU A 25 7.20 38.11 16.85
CA LEU A 25 8.06 38.12 15.67
C LEU A 25 9.28 39.04 15.89
N PRO A 26 10.45 38.69 15.31
CA PRO A 26 11.62 39.56 15.29
C PRO A 26 11.28 40.97 14.81
N GLU A 27 11.98 41.97 15.34
CA GLU A 27 11.79 43.37 14.97
C GLU A 27 12.05 43.56 13.46
N GLY A 28 11.21 44.35 12.79
CA GLY A 28 11.26 44.55 11.33
C GLY A 28 10.67 43.43 10.47
N ASP A 29 10.41 42.23 11.02
CA ASP A 29 9.86 41.10 10.24
C ASP A 29 8.33 40.96 10.34
N MET A 30 7.77 40.23 9.38
CA MET A 30 6.35 39.97 9.20
C MET A 30 6.06 38.47 9.12
N LEU A 31 4.91 38.06 9.67
CA LEU A 31 4.45 36.69 9.53
C LEU A 31 4.00 36.44 8.09
N TYR A 32 4.58 35.44 7.44
CA TYR A 32 4.14 35.01 6.11
C TYR A 32 2.79 34.30 6.21
N VAL A 33 1.77 34.86 5.57
CA VAL A 33 0.41 34.32 5.60
C VAL A 33 0.05 33.45 4.41
N GLY A 34 0.98 33.28 3.46
CA GLY A 34 0.81 32.50 2.24
C GLY A 34 1.03 33.32 0.99
N GLY A 35 1.06 32.63 -0.15
CA GLY A 35 1.17 33.25 -1.46
C GLY A 35 -0.14 33.12 -2.24
N GLU A 36 -0.47 34.13 -3.03
CA GLU A 36 -1.58 34.11 -3.98
C GLU A 36 -1.05 34.15 -5.40
N VAL A 37 -1.59 33.29 -6.24
CA VAL A 37 -1.26 33.28 -7.68
C VAL A 37 -2.42 33.88 -8.45
N LYS A 38 -2.15 34.95 -9.19
CA LYS A 38 -3.10 35.58 -10.12
C LYS A 38 -2.67 35.24 -11.54
N VAL A 39 -3.65 34.88 -12.38
CA VAL A 39 -3.41 34.65 -13.81
C VAL A 39 -4.05 35.78 -14.60
N GLU A 40 -3.22 36.53 -15.33
CA GLU A 40 -3.64 37.62 -16.22
C GLU A 40 -3.51 37.16 -17.67
N ASP A 41 -4.66 36.93 -18.30
CA ASP A 41 -4.75 36.42 -19.67
C ASP A 41 -6.02 37.00 -20.30
N THR A 42 -5.90 37.55 -21.50
CA THR A 42 -6.99 38.20 -22.27
C THR A 42 -7.80 37.20 -23.10
N ILE A 43 -7.28 36.01 -23.33
CA ILE A 43 -7.88 34.94 -24.14
C ILE A 43 -8.67 33.97 -23.25
N LYS A 44 -8.21 33.72 -22.01
CA LYS A 44 -8.82 32.74 -21.10
C LYS A 44 -10.03 33.26 -20.33
N THR A 45 -11.04 32.40 -20.21
CA THR A 45 -12.17 32.63 -19.30
C THR A 45 -11.73 32.75 -17.84
N LYS A 46 -12.49 33.50 -17.04
CA LYS A 46 -12.23 33.64 -15.58
C LYS A 46 -12.12 32.29 -14.86
N LYS A 47 -12.89 31.28 -15.30
CA LYS A 47 -12.85 29.93 -14.74
C LYS A 47 -11.53 29.22 -15.04
N GLN A 48 -11.04 29.29 -16.28
CA GLN A 48 -9.76 28.70 -16.68
C GLN A 48 -8.57 29.37 -15.98
N ARG A 49 -8.60 30.71 -15.84
CA ARG A 49 -7.57 31.46 -15.10
C ARG A 49 -7.49 31.02 -13.63
N LYS A 50 -8.63 30.89 -12.96
CA LYS A 50 -8.71 30.39 -11.58
C LYS A 50 -8.24 28.94 -11.43
N ALA A 51 -8.55 28.08 -12.40
CA ALA A 51 -8.11 26.70 -12.37
C ALA A 51 -6.58 26.61 -12.45
N LEU A 52 -5.96 27.34 -13.38
CA LEU A 52 -4.51 27.38 -13.54
C LEU A 52 -3.80 27.95 -12.30
N ALA A 53 -4.34 29.03 -11.71
CA ALA A 53 -3.84 29.57 -10.44
C ALA A 53 -3.84 28.52 -9.31
N LYS A 54 -4.95 27.79 -9.17
CA LYS A 54 -5.12 26.75 -8.13
C LYS A 54 -4.16 25.56 -8.31
N GLU A 55 -3.75 25.26 -9.54
CA GLU A 55 -2.72 24.25 -9.81
C GLU A 55 -1.31 24.72 -9.38
N MET A 56 -1.07 26.03 -9.41
CA MET A 56 0.22 26.67 -9.11
C MET A 56 0.43 27.00 -7.63
N GLU A 57 -0.62 27.40 -6.90
CA GLU A 57 -0.53 27.75 -5.46
C GLU A 57 0.19 26.69 -4.60
N PRO A 58 0.00 25.37 -4.79
CA PRO A 58 0.69 24.34 -4.00
C PRO A 58 2.20 24.26 -4.26
N LEU A 59 2.72 24.89 -5.32
CA LEU A 59 4.13 24.90 -5.68
C LEU A 59 4.94 25.88 -4.83
N LEU A 60 4.29 26.92 -4.30
CA LEU A 60 4.94 28.00 -3.55
C LEU A 60 5.61 27.51 -2.26
N ARG A 61 6.81 28.03 -1.98
CA ARG A 61 7.60 27.73 -0.78
C ARG A 61 8.17 29.02 -0.15
N PRO A 62 8.34 29.08 1.19
CA PRO A 62 7.90 28.12 2.19
C PRO A 62 6.37 28.01 2.26
N LYS A 63 5.84 26.97 2.93
CA LYS A 63 4.40 26.91 3.24
C LYS A 63 4.13 27.73 4.49
N PRO A 64 3.06 28.55 4.54
CA PRO A 64 2.72 29.30 5.75
C PRO A 64 2.36 28.32 6.89
N ASN A 65 2.44 28.82 8.13
CA ASN A 65 1.99 28.07 9.30
C ASN A 65 0.56 27.54 9.12
N SER A 66 0.33 26.31 9.56
CA SER A 66 -0.98 25.66 9.44
C SER A 66 -2.08 26.47 10.13
N ALA A 67 -3.21 26.60 9.45
CA ALA A 67 -4.38 27.33 9.94
C ALA A 67 -5.60 26.42 9.96
N PHE A 68 -6.36 26.45 11.06
CA PHE A 68 -7.65 25.79 11.21
C PHE A 68 -8.68 26.85 11.56
N LEU A 69 -9.74 26.97 10.74
CA LEU A 69 -10.75 28.04 10.87
C LEU A 69 -10.15 29.46 10.92
N GLY A 70 -9.07 29.70 10.17
CA GLY A 70 -8.35 30.98 10.16
C GLY A 70 -7.40 31.22 11.34
N LEU A 71 -7.38 30.31 12.33
CA LEU A 71 -6.53 30.39 13.52
C LEU A 71 -5.30 29.49 13.36
N ARG A 72 -4.12 30.04 13.68
CA ARG A 72 -2.83 29.32 13.64
C ARG A 72 -2.52 28.75 15.01
N PHE A 73 -3.29 27.75 15.45
CA PHE A 73 -3.19 27.17 16.79
C PHE A 73 -1.79 26.64 17.13
N LYS A 74 -1.12 25.99 16.18
CA LYS A 74 0.23 25.46 16.42
C LYS A 74 1.28 26.56 16.59
N LEU A 75 1.15 27.66 15.85
CA LEU A 75 2.00 28.84 16.04
C LEU A 75 1.76 29.47 17.42
N TYR A 76 0.49 29.52 17.85
CA TYR A 76 0.15 29.99 19.19
C TYR A 76 0.77 29.11 20.29
N ILE A 77 0.67 27.79 20.16
CA ILE A 77 1.29 26.84 21.10
C ILE A 77 2.82 27.01 21.13
N TYR A 78 3.45 27.22 19.97
CA TYR A 78 4.88 27.49 19.87
C TYR A 78 5.27 28.77 20.64
N ASN A 79 4.53 29.85 20.43
CA ASN A 79 4.76 31.14 21.10
C ASN A 79 4.51 31.06 22.61
N LEU A 80 3.43 30.40 23.03
CA LEU A 80 3.08 30.19 24.45
C LEU A 80 4.12 29.33 25.16
N ALA A 81 4.62 28.29 24.49
CA ALA A 81 5.61 27.40 25.05
C ALA A 81 6.93 28.13 25.34
N GLY A 82 7.27 29.24 24.66
CA GLY A 82 8.48 30.02 24.91
C GLY A 82 9.78 29.20 24.78
N GLU A 83 10.95 29.75 25.10
CA GLU A 83 12.21 29.00 24.96
C GLU A 83 12.40 27.96 26.08
N PRO A 84 12.57 26.66 25.75
CA PRO A 84 12.80 25.63 26.75
C PRO A 84 14.25 25.70 27.24
N LYS A 85 14.45 25.68 28.56
CA LYS A 85 15.79 25.67 29.19
C LYS A 85 16.50 24.30 29.10
N LYS A 86 15.79 23.26 28.67
CA LYS A 86 16.27 21.87 28.59
C LYS A 86 15.66 21.19 27.36
N ASP A 87 16.39 20.26 26.77
CA ASP A 87 15.93 19.49 25.59
C ASP A 87 14.91 18.37 25.90
N LYS A 88 14.34 18.37 27.11
CA LYS A 88 13.37 17.38 27.59
C LYS A 88 12.31 18.05 28.48
N GLY A 89 11.08 17.52 28.47
CA GLY A 89 9.96 17.98 29.32
C GLY A 89 8.77 18.54 28.54
N ILE A 90 7.70 18.87 29.27
CA ILE A 90 6.40 19.29 28.70
C ILE A 90 6.53 20.55 27.83
N LYS A 91 7.35 21.52 28.26
CA LYS A 91 7.61 22.77 27.52
C LYS A 91 8.32 22.53 26.18
N TYR A 92 9.34 21.66 26.18
CA TYR A 92 10.05 21.23 24.97
C TYR A 92 9.12 20.46 24.02
N TRP A 93 8.31 19.54 24.56
CA TRP A 93 7.32 18.78 23.79
C TRP A 93 6.25 19.69 23.17
N LEU A 94 5.69 20.64 23.94
CA LEU A 94 4.71 21.60 23.43
C LEU A 94 5.31 22.48 22.30
N ARG A 95 6.52 23.02 22.47
CA ARG A 95 7.16 23.85 21.45
C ARG A 95 7.51 23.07 20.19
N ASN A 96 8.16 21.91 20.33
CA ASN A 96 8.85 21.24 19.21
C ASN A 96 8.07 20.05 18.60
N LYS A 97 7.09 19.48 19.33
CA LYS A 97 6.27 18.35 18.84
C LYS A 97 4.83 18.75 18.54
N VAL A 98 4.28 19.74 19.24
CA VAL A 98 2.90 20.20 19.06
C VAL A 98 2.84 21.52 18.28
N GLY A 99 3.73 22.47 18.60
CA GLY A 99 3.80 23.80 17.99
C GLY A 99 4.51 23.84 16.63
N GLU A 100 4.37 24.95 15.93
CA GLU A 100 5.09 25.27 14.68
C GLU A 100 5.77 26.64 14.81
N PRO A 101 7.08 26.78 14.51
CA PRO A 101 7.78 28.07 14.55
C PRO A 101 7.19 29.06 13.53
N PRO A 102 7.27 30.39 13.76
CA PRO A 102 6.78 31.37 12.81
C PRO A 102 7.51 31.24 11.47
N VAL A 103 6.74 31.17 10.38
CA VAL A 103 7.27 31.30 9.02
C VAL A 103 7.33 32.79 8.71
N LEU A 104 8.54 33.28 8.50
CA LEU A 104 8.80 34.70 8.31
C LEU A 104 8.72 35.07 6.83
N PHE A 105 8.34 36.31 6.54
CA PHE A 105 8.29 36.79 5.16
C PHE A 105 9.69 36.94 4.56
N SER A 106 10.68 37.28 5.40
CA SER A 106 12.10 37.28 5.03
C SER A 106 12.63 35.95 4.50
N GLN A 107 11.97 34.83 4.83
CA GLN A 107 12.32 33.49 4.34
C GLN A 107 11.72 33.18 2.96
N VAL A 108 10.87 34.07 2.42
CA VAL A 108 10.20 33.88 1.13
C VAL A 108 11.08 34.45 0.02
N ASP A 109 11.72 33.55 -0.71
CA ASP A 109 12.38 33.92 -1.97
C ASP A 109 11.32 34.10 -3.07
N MET A 110 10.92 35.36 -3.31
CA MET A 110 9.86 35.67 -4.26
C MET A 110 10.29 35.43 -5.70
N ASP A 111 11.54 35.68 -6.05
CA ASP A 111 12.02 35.52 -7.42
C ASP A 111 12.14 34.04 -7.77
N TYR A 112 12.68 33.22 -6.86
CA TYR A 112 12.72 31.77 -7.03
C TYR A 112 11.31 31.15 -7.21
N ASN A 113 10.35 31.60 -6.40
CA ASN A 113 8.97 31.15 -6.59
C ASN A 113 8.39 31.60 -7.94
N ALA A 114 8.68 32.82 -8.38
CA ALA A 114 8.26 33.31 -9.68
C ALA A 114 8.83 32.44 -10.81
N ASP A 115 10.11 32.08 -10.73
CA ASP A 115 10.76 31.17 -11.68
C ASP A 115 10.11 29.78 -11.68
N ILE A 116 9.76 29.23 -10.52
CA ILE A 116 9.02 27.96 -10.44
C ILE A 116 7.68 28.08 -11.18
N LEU A 117 6.92 29.15 -10.93
CA LEU A 117 5.62 29.37 -11.56
C LEU A 117 5.75 29.57 -13.08
N GLN A 118 6.75 30.32 -13.52
CA GLN A 118 7.03 30.51 -14.94
C GLN A 118 7.37 29.18 -15.60
N ASN A 119 8.33 28.43 -15.05
CA ASN A 119 8.74 27.11 -15.55
C ASN A 119 7.57 26.12 -15.58
N TYR A 120 6.74 26.09 -14.54
CA TYR A 120 5.55 25.24 -14.52
C TYR A 120 4.58 25.58 -15.66
N THR A 121 4.32 26.87 -15.86
CA THR A 121 3.40 27.35 -16.88
C THR A 121 3.93 27.11 -18.29
N GLU A 122 5.22 27.30 -18.52
CA GLU A 122 5.88 26.95 -19.80
C GLU A 122 5.84 25.43 -20.06
N ASN A 123 6.06 24.61 -19.02
CA ASN A 123 5.93 23.15 -19.11
C ASN A 123 4.51 22.68 -19.43
N LYS A 124 3.49 23.53 -19.25
CA LYS A 124 2.09 23.33 -19.66
C LYS A 124 1.75 23.87 -21.06
N GLY A 125 2.78 24.24 -21.82
CA GLY A 125 2.68 24.68 -23.22
C GLY A 125 2.46 26.18 -23.40
N TYR A 126 2.45 26.96 -22.32
CA TYR A 126 2.34 28.43 -22.40
C TYR A 126 3.73 29.04 -22.57
N PHE A 127 4.33 28.88 -23.75
CA PHE A 127 5.66 29.44 -24.00
C PHE A 127 5.64 30.97 -23.94
N LYS A 128 6.79 31.58 -23.59
CA LYS A 128 6.94 33.03 -23.37
C LYS A 128 6.09 33.54 -22.20
N THR A 129 5.93 32.75 -21.15
CA THR A 129 5.25 33.21 -19.93
C THR A 129 6.08 34.29 -19.25
N ARG A 130 5.42 35.23 -18.58
CA ARG A 130 6.05 36.24 -17.73
C ARG A 130 5.42 36.20 -16.36
N THR A 131 6.25 36.35 -15.33
CA THR A 131 5.80 36.41 -13.94
C THR A 131 6.24 37.72 -13.31
N ALA A 132 5.34 38.36 -12.58
CA ALA A 132 5.62 39.53 -11.76
C ALA A 132 5.36 39.21 -10.29
N THR A 133 6.20 39.75 -9.41
CA THR A 133 6.13 39.59 -7.96
C THR A 133 5.64 40.90 -7.33
N ASP A 134 4.78 40.78 -6.33
CA ASP A 134 4.27 41.89 -5.53
C ASP A 134 3.98 41.37 -4.11
N SER A 135 3.84 42.26 -3.13
CA SER A 135 3.50 41.87 -1.76
C SER A 135 2.51 42.84 -1.13
N THR A 136 1.67 42.30 -0.25
CA THR A 136 0.78 43.12 0.58
C THR A 136 1.11 42.88 2.04
N SER A 137 1.14 43.94 2.83
CA SER A 137 1.38 43.87 4.26
C SER A 137 0.29 44.57 5.06
N LYS A 138 -0.15 43.94 6.16
CA LYS A 138 -1.08 44.54 7.12
C LYS A 138 -0.88 43.91 8.49
N ASN A 139 -0.83 44.71 9.56
CA ASN A 139 -0.71 44.24 10.94
C ASN A 139 0.45 43.24 11.17
N ARG A 140 1.64 43.54 10.62
CA ARG A 140 2.84 42.67 10.63
C ARG A 140 2.61 41.26 10.04
N ARG A 141 1.71 41.17 9.07
CA ARG A 141 1.48 39.98 8.25
C ARG A 141 1.73 40.35 6.81
N ALA A 142 2.48 39.52 6.09
CA ALA A 142 2.80 39.74 4.69
C ALA A 142 2.31 38.57 3.84
N LYS A 143 1.79 38.92 2.66
CA LYS A 143 1.31 37.98 1.66
C LYS A 143 2.04 38.25 0.36
N ALA A 144 2.65 37.21 -0.20
CA ALA A 144 3.27 37.26 -1.51
C ALA A 144 2.20 37.14 -2.60
N ILE A 145 2.28 37.96 -3.64
CA ILE A 145 1.38 37.96 -4.78
C ILE A 145 2.22 37.71 -6.02
N TYR A 146 1.84 36.68 -6.78
CA TYR A 146 2.50 36.31 -8.02
C TYR A 146 1.52 36.48 -9.16
N THR A 147 1.84 37.36 -10.10
CA THR A 147 1.02 37.62 -11.28
C THR A 147 1.64 36.92 -12.48
N VAL A 148 1.03 35.82 -12.92
CA VAL A 148 1.45 35.00 -14.06
C VAL A 148 0.69 35.46 -15.30
N ARG A 149 1.44 35.87 -16.33
CA ARG A 149 0.95 36.25 -17.65
C ARG A 149 1.35 35.17 -18.65
N PRO A 150 0.51 34.14 -18.85
CA PRO A 150 0.81 33.07 -19.79
C PRO A 150 0.81 33.58 -21.24
N GLY A 151 1.70 33.03 -22.07
CA GLY A 151 1.64 33.21 -23.52
C GLY A 151 0.53 32.38 -24.16
N LYS A 152 0.48 32.34 -25.50
CA LYS A 152 -0.43 31.42 -26.21
C LYS A 152 -0.08 29.98 -25.89
N GLN A 153 -1.09 29.17 -25.59
CA GLN A 153 -0.88 27.75 -25.31
C GLN A 153 -0.60 27.00 -26.61
N PHE A 154 0.48 26.23 -26.62
CA PHE A 154 0.81 25.38 -27.75
C PHE A 154 0.05 24.06 -27.67
N THR A 155 -0.46 23.62 -28.81
CA THR A 155 -1.17 22.34 -28.96
C THR A 155 -0.40 21.40 -29.89
N ILE A 156 -0.56 20.10 -29.65
CA ILE A 156 0.10 19.07 -30.45
C ILE A 156 -0.64 18.97 -31.79
N ARG A 157 0.04 19.21 -32.90
CA ARG A 157 -0.53 19.02 -34.25
C ARG A 157 -0.35 17.58 -34.70
N GLU A 158 0.87 17.08 -34.68
CA GLU A 158 1.20 15.72 -35.13
C GLU A 158 2.18 15.05 -34.17
N VAL A 159 2.09 13.72 -34.06
CA VAL A 159 3.07 12.90 -33.34
C VAL A 159 3.66 11.87 -34.29
N LYS A 160 4.96 12.05 -34.59
CA LYS A 160 5.73 11.20 -35.49
C LYS A 160 6.51 10.18 -34.66
N PHE A 161 6.24 8.90 -34.88
CA PHE A 161 7.01 7.79 -34.34
C PHE A 161 8.05 7.34 -35.38
N PRO A 162 9.13 6.65 -34.96
CA PRO A 162 10.02 5.96 -35.89
C PRO A 162 9.21 5.07 -36.84
N ARG A 163 9.63 5.01 -38.10
CA ARG A 163 9.00 4.10 -39.07
C ARG A 163 9.33 2.67 -38.68
N ASP A 164 8.40 1.77 -38.99
CA ASP A 164 8.69 0.34 -38.95
C ASP A 164 9.71 0.08 -40.07
N SER A 165 10.98 -0.07 -39.71
CA SER A 165 12.06 -0.36 -40.64
C SER A 165 12.74 -1.66 -40.23
N THR A 166 13.04 -2.49 -41.21
CA THR A 166 13.81 -3.73 -41.06
C THR A 166 15.25 -3.50 -40.56
N SER A 167 15.72 -2.25 -40.53
CA SER A 167 17.09 -1.87 -40.18
C SER A 167 17.38 -1.80 -38.67
N THR A 168 16.39 -1.50 -37.81
CA THR A 168 16.61 -1.43 -36.36
C THR A 168 15.44 -2.05 -35.60
N SER A 169 15.68 -3.20 -34.94
CA SER A 169 14.65 -3.91 -34.14
C SER A 169 14.01 -3.01 -33.06
N LEU A 170 14.80 -2.10 -32.49
CA LEU A 170 14.36 -1.12 -31.49
C LEU A 170 13.32 -0.13 -32.05
N ASP A 171 13.54 0.39 -33.26
CA ASP A 171 12.62 1.35 -33.89
C ASP A 171 11.29 0.69 -34.22
N SER A 172 11.33 -0.55 -34.74
CA SER A 172 10.15 -1.40 -34.95
C SER A 172 9.39 -1.64 -33.63
N ALA A 173 10.12 -1.91 -32.55
CA ALA A 173 9.54 -2.11 -31.23
C ALA A 173 8.86 -0.83 -30.69
N ILE A 174 9.47 0.34 -30.89
CA ILE A 174 8.89 1.65 -30.54
C ILE A 174 7.67 1.97 -31.40
N ALA A 175 7.72 1.73 -32.71
CA ALA A 175 6.61 1.97 -33.63
C ALA A 175 5.36 1.19 -33.21
N SER A 176 5.53 -0.08 -32.82
CA SER A 176 4.41 -0.94 -32.41
C SER A 176 3.68 -0.48 -31.13
N VAL A 177 4.28 0.39 -30.31
CA VAL A 177 3.64 0.90 -29.08
C VAL A 177 2.86 2.20 -29.29
N LYS A 178 2.84 2.72 -30.53
CA LYS A 178 2.15 3.95 -30.96
C LYS A 178 0.65 3.95 -30.63
N ARG A 179 -0.05 2.82 -30.83
CA ARG A 179 -1.53 2.74 -30.69
C ARG A 179 -2.07 3.29 -29.37
N ARG A 180 -1.33 3.14 -28.26
CA ARG A 180 -1.72 3.60 -26.91
C ARG A 180 -0.86 4.76 -26.41
N THR A 181 -0.35 5.58 -27.32
CA THR A 181 0.41 6.78 -26.96
C THR A 181 -0.41 7.73 -26.11
N LEU A 182 0.24 8.35 -25.13
CA LEU A 182 -0.33 9.45 -24.34
C LEU A 182 -0.31 10.78 -25.10
N LEU A 183 0.49 10.89 -26.16
CA LEU A 183 0.59 12.09 -26.99
C LEU A 183 -0.52 12.08 -28.04
N LYS A 184 -1.46 13.01 -27.95
CA LYS A 184 -2.62 13.09 -28.85
C LYS A 184 -2.63 14.40 -29.60
N SER A 185 -2.93 14.34 -30.90
CA SER A 185 -3.19 15.53 -31.71
C SER A 185 -4.39 16.30 -31.14
N GLY A 186 -4.30 17.62 -31.14
CA GLY A 186 -5.27 18.55 -30.57
C GLY A 186 -5.11 18.83 -29.08
N GLU A 187 -4.43 17.96 -28.32
CA GLU A 187 -4.20 18.18 -26.88
C GLU A 187 -3.11 19.24 -26.63
N PRO A 188 -3.15 19.93 -25.48
CA PRO A 188 -2.10 20.86 -25.11
C PRO A 188 -0.73 20.18 -24.97
N TYR A 189 0.33 20.92 -25.30
CA TYR A 189 1.69 20.53 -24.93
C TYR A 189 1.81 20.43 -23.40
N ASP A 190 2.31 19.30 -22.92
CA ASP A 190 2.58 19.10 -21.49
C ASP A 190 3.83 18.23 -21.32
N LEU A 191 4.90 18.81 -20.74
CA LEU A 191 6.15 18.11 -20.52
C LEU A 191 5.98 16.89 -19.60
N ALA A 192 5.04 16.91 -18.64
CA ALA A 192 4.77 15.78 -17.78
C ALA A 192 4.16 14.60 -18.57
N VAL A 193 3.30 14.89 -19.55
CA VAL A 193 2.73 13.87 -20.46
C VAL A 193 3.82 13.29 -21.37
N ILE A 194 4.72 14.14 -21.86
CA ILE A 194 5.89 13.72 -22.67
C ILE A 194 6.82 12.81 -21.87
N LYS A 195 7.13 13.16 -20.62
CA LYS A 195 7.92 12.29 -19.71
C LYS A 195 7.21 10.97 -19.44
N ALA A 196 5.90 11.01 -19.16
CA ALA A 196 5.10 9.80 -18.95
C ALA A 196 5.05 8.90 -20.20
N GLU A 197 5.06 9.47 -21.41
CA GLU A 197 5.15 8.70 -22.65
C GLU A 197 6.50 7.98 -22.78
N ARG A 198 7.61 8.65 -22.43
CA ARG A 198 8.95 8.04 -22.43
C ARG A 198 9.03 6.86 -21.46
N GLU A 199 8.51 7.04 -20.24
CA GLU A 199 8.39 5.96 -19.26
C GLU A 199 7.49 4.82 -19.75
N ARG A 200 6.37 5.13 -20.41
CA ARG A 200 5.47 4.12 -20.97
C ARG A 200 6.18 3.30 -22.05
N ILE A 201 6.92 3.94 -22.95
CA ILE A 201 7.66 3.25 -24.01
C ILE A 201 8.75 2.37 -23.39
N ASP A 202 9.56 2.89 -22.46
CA ASP A 202 10.56 2.13 -21.71
C ASP A 202 9.98 0.85 -21.09
N GLN A 203 8.88 0.99 -20.34
CA GLN A 203 8.20 -0.15 -19.72
C GLN A 203 7.74 -1.19 -20.75
N ARG A 204 7.34 -0.78 -21.96
CA ARG A 204 6.90 -1.71 -23.01
C ARG A 204 8.09 -2.41 -23.66
N LEU A 205 9.18 -1.70 -23.90
CA LEU A 205 10.41 -2.26 -24.45
C LEU A 205 11.05 -3.25 -23.46
N LYS A 206 11.09 -2.94 -22.17
CA LYS A 206 11.55 -3.87 -21.13
C LYS A 206 10.69 -5.14 -21.00
N ASN A 207 9.45 -5.13 -21.49
CA ASN A 207 8.62 -6.34 -21.58
C ASN A 207 8.90 -7.18 -22.85
N ARG A 208 9.81 -6.70 -23.71
CA ARG A 208 10.21 -7.32 -24.97
C ARG A 208 11.73 -7.53 -25.03
N GLY A 209 12.41 -7.58 -23.89
CA GLY A 209 13.82 -7.92 -23.79
C GLY A 209 14.80 -6.77 -23.72
N TYR A 210 14.39 -5.51 -23.91
CA TYR A 210 15.32 -4.35 -23.84
C TYR A 210 15.65 -3.99 -22.38
N TYR A 211 16.44 -4.82 -21.72
CA TYR A 211 16.72 -4.73 -20.28
C TYR A 211 17.36 -3.39 -19.88
N TYR A 212 18.36 -2.95 -20.64
CA TYR A 212 19.15 -1.74 -20.36
C TYR A 212 18.54 -0.44 -20.92
N PHE A 213 17.42 -0.53 -21.63
CA PHE A 213 16.74 0.67 -22.10
C PHE A 213 16.25 1.51 -20.92
N ASN A 214 16.26 2.82 -21.08
CA ASN A 214 15.73 3.75 -20.10
C ASN A 214 14.97 4.89 -20.81
N PRO A 215 14.12 5.64 -20.09
CA PRO A 215 13.40 6.77 -20.69
C PRO A 215 14.33 7.84 -21.28
N ASP A 216 15.55 7.97 -20.77
CA ASP A 216 16.59 8.92 -21.20
C ASP A 216 17.29 8.57 -22.51
N ASN A 217 17.14 7.33 -22.99
CA ASN A 217 17.51 6.93 -24.34
C ASN A 217 16.54 7.46 -25.40
N LEU A 218 15.36 7.95 -24.98
CA LEU A 218 14.40 8.61 -25.87
C LEU A 218 14.50 10.12 -25.77
N ILE A 219 14.39 10.75 -26.94
CA ILE A 219 14.12 12.18 -27.08
C ILE A 219 12.81 12.36 -27.85
N ILE A 220 11.98 13.29 -27.38
CA ILE A 220 10.79 13.73 -28.10
C ILE A 220 11.12 15.14 -28.57
N GLN A 221 11.56 15.26 -29.82
CA GLN A 221 11.91 16.55 -30.41
C GLN A 221 10.63 17.35 -30.65
N VAL A 222 10.67 18.62 -30.29
CA VAL A 222 9.55 19.55 -30.43
C VAL A 222 9.87 20.49 -31.58
N ASP A 223 9.10 20.40 -32.65
CA ASP A 223 9.19 21.31 -33.79
C ASP A 223 8.04 22.31 -33.75
N SER A 224 8.36 23.58 -33.51
CA SER A 224 7.42 24.69 -33.44
C SER A 224 7.37 25.54 -34.72
N THR A 225 8.13 25.18 -35.76
CA THR A 225 8.19 25.92 -37.04
C THR A 225 6.88 25.87 -37.83
N VAL A 226 5.99 24.95 -37.46
CA VAL A 226 4.65 24.75 -38.04
C VAL A 226 3.70 25.94 -37.85
N GLY A 227 4.03 26.86 -36.94
CA GLY A 227 3.28 28.10 -36.70
C GLY A 227 1.98 27.89 -35.92
N LYS A 228 1.18 28.96 -35.81
CA LYS A 228 -0.16 28.97 -35.19
C LYS A 228 -0.23 28.44 -33.74
N SER A 229 0.85 28.57 -32.96
CA SER A 229 0.94 27.99 -31.62
C SER A 229 0.66 26.47 -31.62
N GLN A 230 1.25 25.79 -32.60
CA GLN A 230 1.20 24.34 -32.71
C GLN A 230 2.62 23.77 -32.67
N VAL A 231 2.74 22.50 -32.28
CA VAL A 231 4.00 21.75 -32.32
C VAL A 231 3.82 20.38 -32.95
N ASP A 232 4.82 19.94 -33.70
CA ASP A 232 5.00 18.54 -34.05
C ASP A 232 5.92 17.87 -33.03
N LEU A 233 5.53 16.71 -32.54
CA LEU A 233 6.36 15.91 -31.63
C LEU A 233 6.96 14.74 -32.39
N ILE A 234 8.29 14.60 -32.36
CA ILE A 234 9.00 13.52 -33.06
C ILE A 234 9.71 12.64 -32.04
N VAL A 235 9.23 11.40 -31.89
CA VAL A 235 9.81 10.40 -31.00
C VAL A 235 11.02 9.78 -31.68
N LYS A 236 12.20 9.90 -31.06
CA LYS A 236 13.46 9.33 -31.56
C LYS A 236 14.26 8.69 -30.44
N VAL A 237 15.05 7.69 -30.78
CA VAL A 237 16.14 7.22 -29.94
C VAL A 237 17.30 8.21 -30.07
N LYS A 238 17.92 8.60 -28.96
CA LYS A 238 19.07 9.49 -29.01
C LYS A 238 20.28 8.79 -29.61
N GLU A 239 21.11 9.53 -30.34
CA GLU A 239 22.30 9.00 -30.99
C GLU A 239 23.31 8.44 -29.98
N ASP A 240 23.44 9.07 -28.80
CA ASP A 240 24.28 8.67 -27.68
C ASP A 240 23.76 7.45 -26.88
N THR A 241 22.65 6.83 -27.32
CA THR A 241 22.08 5.65 -26.67
C THR A 241 23.06 4.48 -26.73
N PRO A 242 23.50 3.92 -25.59
CA PRO A 242 24.45 2.81 -25.54
C PRO A 242 23.97 1.59 -26.32
N ASP A 243 24.88 0.86 -26.99
CA ASP A 243 24.52 -0.31 -27.81
C ASP A 243 23.80 -1.40 -27.01
N ARG A 244 24.20 -1.62 -25.75
CA ARG A 244 23.51 -2.52 -24.81
C ARG A 244 22.05 -2.15 -24.57
N ALA A 245 21.65 -0.89 -24.71
CA ALA A 245 20.25 -0.49 -24.60
C ALA A 245 19.45 -0.78 -25.87
N ARG A 246 20.12 -1.05 -27.00
CA ARG A 246 19.52 -1.33 -28.31
C ARG A 246 19.25 -2.81 -28.55
N ASN A 247 19.78 -3.70 -27.70
CA ASN A 247 19.69 -5.14 -27.88
C ASN A 247 18.56 -5.77 -27.04
N VAL A 248 18.01 -6.86 -27.58
CA VAL A 248 17.04 -7.74 -26.91
C VAL A 248 17.81 -8.79 -26.11
N TYR A 249 17.55 -8.86 -24.81
CA TYR A 249 18.19 -9.83 -23.91
C TYR A 249 17.30 -11.04 -23.64
N LYS A 250 17.94 -12.20 -23.56
CA LYS A 250 17.33 -13.47 -23.09
C LYS A 250 17.88 -13.86 -21.72
N ILE A 251 17.12 -14.65 -20.97
CA ILE A 251 17.60 -15.27 -19.73
C ILE A 251 18.52 -16.43 -20.09
N ASN A 252 19.71 -16.49 -19.49
CA ASN A 252 20.61 -17.62 -19.63
C ASN A 252 20.59 -18.47 -18.35
N ASP A 253 21.47 -18.24 -17.39
CA ASP A 253 21.50 -19.04 -16.16
C ASP A 253 20.67 -18.41 -15.04
N ILE A 254 20.04 -19.26 -14.23
CA ILE A 254 19.26 -18.84 -13.06
C ILE A 254 19.92 -19.45 -11.82
N ILE A 255 20.54 -18.60 -11.01
CA ILE A 255 21.31 -18.98 -9.83
C ILE A 255 20.61 -18.48 -8.57
N ILE A 256 20.40 -19.36 -7.60
CA ILE A 256 19.61 -19.08 -6.41
C ILE A 256 20.42 -19.41 -5.15
N TYR A 257 20.49 -18.44 -4.24
CA TYR A 257 21.12 -18.52 -2.93
C TYR A 257 20.03 -18.40 -1.84
N PRO A 258 19.37 -19.50 -1.43
CA PRO A 258 18.30 -19.54 -0.41
C PRO A 258 18.64 -18.99 0.96
N ASN A 259 19.92 -19.09 1.33
CA ASN A 259 20.42 -18.77 2.66
C ASN A 259 21.54 -17.73 2.55
N TYR A 260 21.27 -16.64 1.83
CA TYR A 260 22.20 -15.56 1.59
C TYR A 260 22.39 -14.67 2.84
N SER A 261 23.64 -14.51 3.26
CA SER A 261 24.07 -13.56 4.29
C SER A 261 25.28 -12.77 3.80
N ILE A 262 25.26 -11.44 3.98
CA ILE A 262 26.36 -10.56 3.57
C ILE A 262 27.65 -10.89 4.35
N ASN A 263 27.52 -11.35 5.58
CA ASN A 263 28.66 -11.61 6.48
C ASN A 263 29.33 -12.99 6.24
N ASP A 264 28.83 -13.79 5.31
CA ASP A 264 29.17 -15.22 5.22
C ASP A 264 29.30 -15.70 3.76
N THR A 265 30.01 -14.93 2.94
CA THR A 265 30.24 -15.24 1.52
C THR A 265 31.11 -16.47 1.28
N LEU A 266 31.86 -16.92 2.30
CA LEU A 266 32.77 -18.07 2.25
C LEU A 266 32.04 -19.43 2.17
N LYS A 267 30.71 -19.47 2.37
CA LYS A 267 29.91 -20.71 2.34
C LYS A 267 29.42 -21.15 0.96
N TYR A 268 29.65 -20.37 -0.09
CA TYR A 268 29.07 -20.63 -1.42
C TYR A 268 30.11 -21.23 -2.37
N THR A 269 30.46 -22.50 -2.17
CA THR A 269 31.31 -23.25 -3.11
C THR A 269 30.46 -23.97 -4.17
N ALA A 270 31.01 -24.14 -5.37
CA ALA A 270 30.35 -24.81 -6.51
C ALA A 270 29.93 -26.26 -6.19
N GLU A 271 30.60 -26.91 -5.23
CA GLU A 271 30.30 -28.28 -4.78
C GLU A 271 28.95 -28.41 -4.07
N THR A 272 28.40 -27.30 -3.54
CA THR A 272 27.09 -27.28 -2.88
C THR A 272 25.94 -26.94 -3.84
N ALA A 273 26.23 -26.85 -5.14
CA ALA A 273 25.24 -26.51 -6.16
C ALA A 273 24.39 -27.71 -6.55
N GLN A 274 23.10 -27.65 -6.24
CA GLN A 274 22.09 -28.57 -6.77
C GLN A 274 21.50 -28.02 -8.06
N ARG A 275 21.54 -28.82 -9.14
CA ARG A 275 20.78 -28.53 -10.36
C ARG A 275 19.35 -29.05 -10.23
N TYR A 276 18.38 -28.21 -10.54
CA TYR A 276 16.97 -28.58 -10.58
C TYR A 276 16.28 -27.83 -11.72
N LYS A 277 15.90 -28.56 -12.78
CA LYS A 277 15.43 -27.96 -14.04
C LYS A 277 16.44 -26.90 -14.52
N ASP A 278 15.98 -25.69 -14.79
CA ASP A 278 16.81 -24.56 -15.24
C ASP A 278 17.56 -23.86 -14.10
N PHE A 279 17.36 -24.29 -12.84
CA PHE A 279 17.93 -23.62 -11.68
C PHE A 279 19.23 -24.25 -11.20
N THR A 280 20.16 -23.38 -10.80
CA THR A 280 21.35 -23.71 -10.02
C THR A 280 21.13 -23.21 -8.60
N ILE A 281 20.90 -24.11 -7.65
CA ILE A 281 20.57 -23.77 -6.27
C ILE A 281 21.80 -24.04 -5.42
N ILE A 282 22.34 -22.99 -4.79
CA ILE A 282 23.52 -23.09 -3.93
C ILE A 282 23.03 -22.98 -2.48
N ASP A 283 22.73 -24.13 -1.88
CA ASP A 283 22.17 -24.26 -0.52
C ASP A 283 22.95 -25.31 0.30
N PRO A 284 24.11 -24.95 0.88
CA PRO A 284 24.92 -25.87 1.68
C PRO A 284 24.15 -26.49 2.85
N ALA A 285 23.17 -25.76 3.39
CA ALA A 285 22.37 -26.18 4.54
C ALA A 285 21.10 -26.96 4.15
N ASN A 286 20.83 -27.14 2.85
CA ASN A 286 19.62 -27.80 2.33
C ASN A 286 18.33 -27.28 3.02
N THR A 287 18.27 -25.96 3.12
CA THR A 287 17.27 -25.19 3.86
C THR A 287 15.91 -25.27 3.17
N PHE A 288 15.88 -25.19 1.83
CA PHE A 288 14.65 -25.19 1.05
C PHE A 288 14.64 -26.25 -0.05
N ARG A 289 13.48 -26.86 -0.27
CA ARG A 289 13.24 -27.78 -1.38
C ARG A 289 13.10 -26.99 -2.69
N PRO A 290 13.68 -27.46 -3.81
CA PRO A 290 13.63 -26.76 -5.10
C PRO A 290 12.23 -26.42 -5.63
N ILE A 291 11.21 -27.16 -5.21
CA ILE A 291 9.80 -26.95 -5.60
C ILE A 291 9.28 -25.53 -5.30
N ILE A 292 9.90 -24.79 -4.38
CA ILE A 292 9.51 -23.41 -4.10
C ILE A 292 9.86 -22.47 -5.27
N TYR A 293 10.96 -22.73 -5.98
CA TYR A 293 11.46 -21.85 -7.04
C TYR A 293 10.71 -22.06 -8.34
N ASP A 294 10.39 -23.31 -8.66
CA ASP A 294 9.57 -23.69 -9.81
C ASP A 294 8.19 -23.01 -9.84
N ARG A 295 7.67 -22.66 -8.67
CA ARG A 295 6.34 -22.04 -8.53
C ARG A 295 6.40 -20.52 -8.37
N THR A 296 7.58 -19.96 -8.12
CA THR A 296 7.76 -18.54 -7.83
C THR A 296 8.46 -17.82 -8.97
N LEU A 297 9.40 -18.46 -9.67
CA LEU A 297 10.05 -17.90 -10.85
C LEU A 297 9.16 -18.10 -12.09
N PHE A 298 8.95 -17.04 -12.86
CA PHE A 298 8.00 -16.95 -13.97
C PHE A 298 8.69 -16.80 -15.33
N PHE A 299 9.92 -17.25 -15.39
CA PHE A 299 10.73 -17.27 -16.59
C PHE A 299 11.66 -18.46 -16.49
N ASN A 300 11.98 -19.01 -17.65
CA ASN A 300 12.82 -20.17 -17.85
C ASN A 300 14.11 -19.75 -18.56
N LYS A 301 15.07 -20.66 -18.62
CA LYS A 301 16.27 -20.47 -19.43
C LYS A 301 15.87 -20.33 -20.91
N GLY A 302 16.42 -19.33 -21.59
CA GLY A 302 16.14 -19.02 -22.99
C GLY A 302 14.99 -18.04 -23.23
N ASP A 303 14.16 -17.74 -22.23
CA ASP A 303 13.06 -16.78 -22.37
C ASP A 303 13.59 -15.38 -22.66
N ILE A 304 12.87 -14.62 -23.50
CA ILE A 304 13.16 -13.19 -23.67
C ILE A 304 12.89 -12.46 -22.36
N TYR A 305 13.80 -11.60 -21.93
CA TYR A 305 13.63 -10.84 -20.69
C TYR A 305 12.31 -10.08 -20.70
N ASN A 306 11.54 -10.27 -19.64
CA ASN A 306 10.26 -9.62 -19.46
C ASN A 306 10.16 -9.02 -18.07
N ARG A 307 10.05 -7.68 -18.01
CA ARG A 307 9.96 -6.97 -16.72
C ARG A 307 8.75 -7.38 -15.88
N ARG A 308 7.61 -7.74 -16.49
CA ARG A 308 6.45 -8.24 -15.73
C ARG A 308 6.75 -9.58 -15.08
N ALA A 309 7.31 -10.53 -15.82
CA ALA A 309 7.72 -11.84 -15.27
C ALA A 309 8.72 -11.66 -14.12
N HIS A 310 9.75 -10.83 -14.31
CA HIS A 310 10.70 -10.48 -13.26
C HIS A 310 10.00 -9.91 -12.01
N ASN A 311 9.21 -8.84 -12.15
CA ASN A 311 8.53 -8.23 -11.00
C ASN A 311 7.57 -9.23 -10.32
N LEU A 312 6.92 -10.10 -11.10
CA LEU A 312 6.02 -11.12 -10.63
C LEU A 312 6.75 -12.17 -9.77
N SER A 313 7.92 -12.62 -10.22
CA SER A 313 8.77 -13.53 -9.47
C SER A 313 9.30 -12.94 -8.17
N LEU A 314 9.75 -11.69 -8.21
CA LEU A 314 10.18 -10.96 -7.03
C LEU A 314 9.05 -10.84 -6.01
N ASN A 315 7.86 -10.43 -6.45
CA ASN A 315 6.68 -10.30 -5.59
C ASN A 315 6.27 -11.65 -4.98
N ARG A 316 6.29 -12.75 -5.75
CA ARG A 316 5.96 -14.07 -5.21
C ARG A 316 6.96 -14.52 -4.14
N LEU A 317 8.26 -14.38 -4.38
CA LEU A 317 9.29 -14.73 -3.40
C LEU A 317 9.15 -13.93 -2.10
N VAL A 318 8.85 -12.63 -2.19
CA VAL A 318 8.57 -11.79 -1.01
C VAL A 318 7.30 -12.26 -0.30
N ASN A 319 6.23 -12.56 -1.06
CA ASN A 319 4.93 -12.96 -0.53
C ASN A 319 4.90 -14.38 0.08
N LEU A 320 5.96 -15.20 -0.11
CA LEU A 320 6.12 -16.49 0.60
C LEU A 320 6.17 -16.32 2.12
N GLY A 321 6.64 -15.16 2.61
CA GLY A 321 6.71 -14.88 4.06
C GLY A 321 7.82 -15.63 4.80
N THR A 322 8.75 -16.27 4.08
CA THR A 322 9.93 -16.96 4.64
C THR A 322 11.22 -16.15 4.53
N PHE A 323 11.26 -15.15 3.64
CA PHE A 323 12.45 -14.34 3.39
C PHE A 323 12.28 -12.93 3.94
N LYS A 324 13.30 -12.45 4.66
CA LYS A 324 13.40 -11.08 5.15
C LYS A 324 13.74 -10.13 4.00
N PHE A 325 14.66 -10.57 3.14
CA PHE A 325 15.11 -9.82 1.97
C PHE A 325 15.20 -10.75 0.77
N VAL A 326 14.77 -10.22 -0.39
CA VAL A 326 14.91 -10.86 -1.69
C VAL A 326 15.62 -9.85 -2.59
N LYS A 327 16.88 -10.11 -2.90
CA LYS A 327 17.65 -9.33 -3.87
C LYS A 327 17.72 -10.13 -5.16
N ASN A 328 17.29 -9.52 -6.25
CA ASN A 328 17.48 -10.03 -7.60
C ASN A 328 18.48 -9.16 -8.34
N GLU A 329 19.34 -9.78 -9.13
CA GLU A 329 20.33 -9.11 -9.96
C GLU A 329 20.45 -9.84 -11.29
N PHE A 330 20.29 -9.13 -12.41
CA PHE A 330 20.59 -9.65 -13.74
C PHE A 330 21.93 -9.08 -14.19
N ARG A 331 22.87 -9.97 -14.50
CA ARG A 331 24.21 -9.63 -15.02
C ARG A 331 24.30 -10.08 -16.48
N PRO A 332 25.02 -9.36 -17.36
CA PRO A 332 25.39 -9.89 -18.66
C PRO A 332 26.08 -11.25 -18.49
N SER A 333 25.73 -12.24 -19.30
CA SER A 333 26.48 -13.49 -19.30
C SER A 333 27.80 -13.30 -20.04
N ASP A 334 28.89 -13.80 -19.46
CA ASP A 334 30.19 -13.85 -20.13
C ASP A 334 30.22 -14.87 -21.27
N SER A 335 29.28 -15.84 -21.24
CA SER A 335 29.25 -16.98 -22.17
C SER A 335 28.52 -16.71 -23.49
N LEU A 336 27.49 -15.87 -23.47
CA LEU A 336 26.58 -15.66 -24.59
C LEU A 336 26.21 -14.18 -24.72
N ALA A 337 26.47 -13.61 -25.90
CA ALA A 337 26.10 -12.24 -26.22
C ALA A 337 24.58 -12.01 -26.07
N ASN A 338 24.19 -10.83 -25.57
CA ASN A 338 22.79 -10.44 -25.36
C ASN A 338 21.99 -11.43 -24.49
N THR A 339 22.64 -12.05 -23.50
CA THR A 339 21.96 -12.85 -22.48
C THR A 339 22.25 -12.34 -21.08
N LEU A 340 21.37 -12.68 -20.15
CA LEU A 340 21.42 -12.26 -18.75
C LEU A 340 21.39 -13.47 -17.83
N ASP A 341 22.36 -13.54 -16.92
CA ASP A 341 22.36 -14.47 -15.81
C ASP A 341 21.62 -13.84 -14.61
N ALA A 342 20.62 -14.55 -14.10
CA ALA A 342 19.73 -14.10 -13.04
C ALA A 342 20.19 -14.66 -11.69
N TYR A 343 20.61 -13.77 -10.80
CA TYR A 343 21.05 -14.10 -9.45
C TYR A 343 19.95 -13.72 -8.44
N TYR A 344 19.52 -14.70 -7.65
CA TYR A 344 18.58 -14.52 -6.55
C TYR A 344 19.27 -14.75 -5.21
N TYR A 345 19.42 -13.69 -4.43
CA TYR A 345 19.95 -13.73 -3.08
C TYR A 345 18.79 -13.61 -2.09
N LEU A 346 18.51 -14.71 -1.38
CA LEU A 346 17.38 -14.83 -0.48
C LEU A 346 17.90 -14.89 0.95
N THR A 347 17.51 -13.93 1.78
CA THR A 347 17.87 -13.93 3.20
C THR A 347 16.68 -14.42 4.02
N PRO A 348 16.73 -15.60 4.63
CA PRO A 348 15.60 -16.16 5.36
C PRO A 348 15.32 -15.37 6.66
N LEU A 349 14.05 -15.34 7.05
CA LEU A 349 13.65 -14.95 8.40
C LEU A 349 14.06 -16.04 9.41
N PRO A 350 14.15 -15.70 10.71
CA PRO A 350 14.27 -16.71 11.76
C PRO A 350 13.19 -17.79 11.59
N ARG A 351 13.65 -19.03 11.43
CA ARG A 351 12.81 -20.20 11.13
C ARG A 351 11.73 -20.39 12.20
N LYS A 352 12.12 -20.28 13.47
CA LYS A 352 11.23 -20.40 14.63
C LYS A 352 11.12 -19.06 15.34
N SER A 353 9.93 -18.70 15.81
CA SER A 353 9.73 -17.55 16.69
C SER A 353 8.60 -17.79 17.68
N ILE A 354 8.74 -17.27 18.88
CA ILE A 354 7.69 -17.21 19.90
C ILE A 354 7.26 -15.75 20.03
N ARG A 355 5.95 -15.53 20.14
CA ARG A 355 5.36 -14.21 20.35
C ARG A 355 4.44 -14.28 21.56
N PHE A 356 4.66 -13.37 22.50
CA PHE A 356 3.81 -13.18 23.67
C PHE A 356 3.03 -11.87 23.48
N GLU A 357 1.72 -11.92 23.59
CA GLU A 357 0.82 -10.78 23.42
C GLU A 357 -0.13 -10.69 24.62
N VAL A 358 -0.35 -9.48 25.14
CA VAL A 358 -1.36 -9.19 26.16
C VAL A 358 -2.35 -8.21 25.54
N LEU A 359 -3.61 -8.60 25.51
CA LEU A 359 -4.70 -7.87 24.87
C LEU A 359 -5.73 -7.43 25.91
N GLY A 360 -6.10 -6.15 25.90
CA GLY A 360 -7.29 -5.67 26.60
C GLY A 360 -8.52 -5.88 25.72
N LYS A 361 -9.54 -6.56 26.25
CA LYS A 361 -10.83 -6.80 25.59
C LYS A 361 -11.91 -5.92 26.23
N THR A 362 -12.71 -5.28 25.38
CA THR A 362 -13.96 -4.64 25.78
C THR A 362 -15.04 -5.05 24.79
N ASN A 363 -16.22 -5.42 25.28
CA ASN A 363 -17.33 -5.85 24.42
C ASN A 363 -18.59 -4.99 24.65
N SER A 364 -19.57 -5.12 23.77
CA SER A 364 -20.83 -4.34 23.81
C SER A 364 -21.73 -4.65 25.01
N ALA A 365 -21.44 -5.71 25.76
CA ALA A 365 -22.12 -6.04 27.01
C ALA A 365 -21.37 -5.48 28.25
N ASN A 366 -20.45 -4.53 28.05
CA ASN A 366 -19.62 -3.90 29.09
C ASN A 366 -18.75 -4.89 29.89
N TYR A 367 -18.38 -6.02 29.28
CA TYR A 367 -17.31 -6.82 29.82
C TYR A 367 -15.98 -6.18 29.46
N ASN A 368 -15.14 -6.03 30.46
CA ASN A 368 -13.75 -5.65 30.33
C ASN A 368 -12.89 -6.84 30.77
N GLY A 369 -11.94 -7.21 29.93
CA GLY A 369 -11.13 -8.39 30.15
C GLY A 369 -9.72 -8.23 29.65
N SER A 370 -8.90 -9.20 30.02
CA SER A 370 -7.53 -9.33 29.52
C SER A 370 -7.34 -10.73 28.97
N GLU A 371 -6.62 -10.83 27.86
CA GLU A 371 -6.22 -12.09 27.25
C GLU A 371 -4.71 -12.11 27.05
N VAL A 372 -4.09 -13.22 27.43
CA VAL A 372 -2.70 -13.53 27.14
C VAL A 372 -2.69 -14.54 25.99
N ASN A 373 -1.88 -14.27 24.96
CA ASN A 373 -1.69 -15.14 23.82
C ASN A 373 -0.21 -15.46 23.63
N VAL A 374 0.11 -16.74 23.52
CA VAL A 374 1.45 -17.26 23.22
C VAL A 374 1.39 -17.99 21.88
N ASN A 375 2.00 -17.40 20.86
CA ASN A 375 2.06 -17.97 19.51
C ASN A 375 3.48 -18.40 19.16
N TRP A 376 3.69 -19.70 19.02
CA TRP A 376 4.89 -20.28 18.41
C TRP A 376 4.67 -20.49 16.91
N SER A 377 5.63 -20.07 16.09
CA SER A 377 5.56 -20.23 14.63
C SER A 377 6.86 -20.82 14.09
N ASN A 378 6.74 -21.78 13.17
CA ASN A 378 7.82 -22.36 12.38
C ASN A 378 7.58 -22.04 10.89
N ARG A 379 8.31 -21.04 10.38
CA ARG A 379 8.37 -20.66 8.97
C ARG A 379 9.32 -21.64 8.28
N ASN A 380 8.83 -22.37 7.29
CA ASN A 380 9.54 -23.46 6.60
C ASN A 380 9.56 -24.79 7.38
N ALA A 381 8.40 -25.23 7.88
CA ALA A 381 8.26 -26.46 8.65
C ALA A 381 8.73 -27.71 7.87
N PHE A 382 8.33 -27.85 6.60
CA PHE A 382 8.64 -29.01 5.75
C PHE A 382 9.58 -28.66 4.58
N ARG A 383 10.35 -27.57 4.74
CA ARG A 383 11.33 -27.06 3.77
C ARG A 383 10.74 -26.55 2.45
N ALA A 384 9.42 -26.43 2.29
CA ALA A 384 8.81 -25.81 1.12
C ALA A 384 7.96 -24.57 1.47
N ALA A 385 8.51 -23.76 2.38
CA ALA A 385 7.97 -22.48 2.84
C ALA A 385 6.62 -22.56 3.59
N GLU A 386 6.32 -23.72 4.18
CA GLU A 386 5.13 -23.90 5.01
C GLU A 386 5.23 -23.14 6.33
N LEU A 387 4.15 -22.49 6.74
CA LEU A 387 4.04 -21.87 8.05
C LEU A 387 3.21 -22.76 8.97
N LEU A 388 3.85 -23.33 9.98
CA LEU A 388 3.18 -24.02 11.09
C LEU A 388 3.08 -23.05 12.26
N ASN A 389 1.87 -22.83 12.78
CA ASN A 389 1.61 -22.04 13.98
C ASN A 389 0.95 -22.90 15.04
N LEU A 390 1.39 -22.72 16.28
CA LEU A 390 0.76 -23.24 17.48
C LEU A 390 0.52 -22.06 18.42
N SER A 391 -0.73 -21.84 18.79
CA SER A 391 -1.15 -20.76 19.67
C SER A 391 -1.84 -21.31 20.89
N VAL A 392 -1.52 -20.75 22.05
CA VAL A 392 -2.25 -20.98 23.30
C VAL A 392 -2.70 -19.62 23.81
N PHE A 393 -3.98 -19.49 24.16
CA PHE A 393 -4.51 -18.25 24.71
C PHE A 393 -5.32 -18.53 25.96
N GLY A 394 -5.32 -17.57 26.87
CA GLY A 394 -6.09 -17.60 28.10
C GLY A 394 -6.53 -16.21 28.46
N GLY A 395 -7.80 -16.04 28.82
CA GLY A 395 -8.36 -14.74 29.14
C GLY A 395 -9.45 -14.80 30.19
N PHE A 396 -9.68 -13.64 30.81
CA PHE A 396 -10.81 -13.44 31.71
C PHE A 396 -11.53 -12.14 31.34
N GLU A 397 -12.84 -12.13 31.49
CA GLU A 397 -13.71 -10.99 31.21
C GLU A 397 -14.63 -10.76 32.42
N VAL A 398 -14.64 -9.53 32.94
CA VAL A 398 -15.47 -9.10 34.09
C VAL A 398 -16.42 -8.01 33.63
N GLN A 399 -17.69 -8.11 34.02
CA GLN A 399 -18.67 -7.06 33.71
C GLN A 399 -18.59 -5.95 34.76
N VAL A 400 -18.08 -4.77 34.37
CA VAL A 400 -17.80 -3.67 35.30
C VAL A 400 -19.00 -2.72 35.48
N ALA A 401 -19.93 -2.66 34.51
CA ALA A 401 -21.15 -1.84 34.62
C ALA A 401 -22.31 -2.35 33.72
N GLY A 402 -23.50 -2.55 34.30
CA GLY A 402 -24.74 -2.94 33.60
C GLY A 402 -25.88 -3.21 34.60
N GLN A 403 -27.15 -3.03 34.20
CA GLN A 403 -28.31 -3.28 35.10
C GLN A 403 -28.46 -4.74 35.52
N ASN A 404 -27.86 -5.68 34.78
CA ASN A 404 -27.75 -7.08 35.15
C ASN A 404 -26.30 -7.36 35.58
N GLN A 405 -26.09 -7.77 36.83
CA GLN A 405 -24.80 -8.25 37.36
C GLN A 405 -24.40 -9.57 36.66
N GLY A 406 -23.90 -9.51 35.43
CA GLY A 406 -23.49 -10.71 34.71
C GLY A 406 -22.21 -11.31 35.28
N PHE A 407 -22.12 -12.63 35.17
CA PHE A 407 -21.03 -13.40 35.74
C PHE A 407 -19.76 -13.33 34.89
N ASN A 408 -18.61 -13.44 35.56
CA ASN A 408 -17.29 -13.47 34.95
C ASN A 408 -17.15 -14.61 33.94
N VAL A 409 -16.38 -14.37 32.89
CA VAL A 409 -16.08 -15.36 31.85
C VAL A 409 -14.59 -15.68 31.88
N TYR A 410 -14.25 -16.96 31.90
CA TYR A 410 -12.88 -17.45 31.79
C TYR A 410 -12.76 -18.27 30.52
N ARG A 411 -11.69 -18.05 29.76
CA ARG A 411 -11.45 -18.70 28.47
C ARG A 411 -10.05 -19.25 28.43
N VAL A 412 -9.90 -20.46 27.90
CA VAL A 412 -8.61 -21.04 27.56
C VAL A 412 -8.77 -21.81 26.27
N GLY A 413 -7.81 -21.66 25.36
CA GLY A 413 -7.87 -22.33 24.09
C GLY A 413 -6.52 -22.56 23.47
N THR A 414 -6.50 -23.51 22.54
CA THR A 414 -5.35 -23.88 21.74
C THR A 414 -5.74 -23.87 20.27
N GLU A 415 -4.81 -23.46 19.41
CA GLU A 415 -4.99 -23.48 17.96
C GLU A 415 -3.71 -24.00 17.31
N ALA A 416 -3.85 -25.00 16.45
CA ALA A 416 -2.80 -25.45 15.54
C ALA A 416 -3.23 -25.11 14.11
N SER A 417 -2.36 -24.44 13.36
CA SER A 417 -2.62 -24.19 11.94
C SER A 417 -1.38 -24.38 11.08
N ILE A 418 -1.60 -24.86 9.87
CA ILE A 418 -0.57 -25.02 8.86
C ILE A 418 -1.02 -24.35 7.56
N ILE A 419 -0.12 -23.57 6.98
CA ILE A 419 -0.33 -22.87 5.73
C ILE A 419 0.72 -23.32 4.73
N TRP A 420 0.26 -23.91 3.63
CA TRP A 420 1.10 -24.19 2.47
C TRP A 420 0.97 -23.05 1.48
N PRO A 421 2.07 -22.44 1.00
CA PRO A 421 2.05 -21.35 0.02
C PRO A 421 1.83 -21.88 -1.40
N ARG A 422 0.81 -22.72 -1.57
CA ARG A 422 0.37 -23.32 -2.83
C ARG A 422 -1.02 -23.92 -2.68
N PHE A 423 -1.69 -24.17 -3.80
CA PHE A 423 -2.80 -25.11 -3.82
C PHE A 423 -2.29 -26.54 -3.58
N ILE A 424 -2.89 -27.23 -2.62
CA ILE A 424 -2.82 -28.70 -2.48
C ILE A 424 -4.15 -29.22 -3.01
N SER A 425 -4.15 -29.57 -4.29
CA SER A 425 -5.31 -30.05 -5.03
C SER A 425 -4.89 -31.20 -5.94
N PRO A 426 -5.78 -32.18 -6.20
CA PRO A 426 -5.53 -33.23 -7.20
C PRO A 426 -5.37 -32.68 -8.63
N ILE A 427 -5.88 -31.46 -8.90
CA ILE A 427 -5.83 -30.81 -10.20
C ILE A 427 -4.76 -29.71 -10.19
N LYS A 428 -3.96 -29.62 -11.27
CA LYS A 428 -3.00 -28.53 -11.44
C LYS A 428 -3.75 -27.23 -11.76
N ILE A 429 -3.84 -26.34 -10.78
CA ILE A 429 -4.38 -24.99 -10.95
C ILE A 429 -3.21 -24.07 -11.30
N ALA A 430 -3.19 -23.57 -12.54
CA ALA A 430 -2.27 -22.52 -12.92
C ALA A 430 -2.71 -21.21 -12.29
N ASP A 431 -1.79 -20.53 -11.62
CA ASP A 431 -2.03 -19.19 -11.09
C ASP A 431 -1.03 -18.23 -11.72
N SER A 432 -1.53 -17.17 -12.35
CA SER A 432 -0.75 -16.09 -12.94
C SER A 432 -0.62 -14.86 -12.05
N SER A 433 -1.18 -14.91 -10.83
CA SER A 433 -1.20 -13.79 -9.89
C SER A 433 0.14 -13.56 -9.19
N ALA A 434 0.39 -12.29 -8.83
CA ALA A 434 1.51 -11.90 -7.98
C ALA A 434 1.36 -12.36 -6.52
N PHE A 435 0.14 -12.74 -6.14
CA PHE A 435 -0.18 -13.21 -4.81
C PHE A 435 -0.11 -14.72 -4.80
N VAL A 436 0.74 -15.28 -3.93
CA VAL A 436 0.90 -16.72 -3.80
C VAL A 436 -0.38 -17.30 -3.17
N PRO A 437 -1.04 -18.29 -3.80
CA PRO A 437 -2.22 -18.92 -3.24
C PRO A 437 -1.84 -19.74 -2.00
N ARG A 438 -2.77 -19.91 -1.08
CA ARG A 438 -2.53 -20.56 0.21
C ARG A 438 -3.54 -21.67 0.42
N THR A 439 -3.06 -22.86 0.76
CA THR A 439 -3.90 -23.90 1.38
C THR A 439 -3.72 -23.78 2.88
N ARG A 440 -4.81 -23.76 3.65
CA ARG A 440 -4.78 -23.67 5.11
C ARG A 440 -5.51 -24.87 5.70
N ALA A 441 -4.90 -25.51 6.68
CA ALA A 441 -5.58 -26.38 7.62
C ALA A 441 -5.50 -25.77 9.02
N LEU A 442 -6.57 -25.86 9.79
CA LEU A 442 -6.65 -25.35 11.15
C LEU A 442 -7.46 -26.29 12.01
N VAL A 443 -6.99 -26.51 13.24
CA VAL A 443 -7.71 -27.17 14.31
C VAL A 443 -7.58 -26.30 15.56
N SER A 444 -8.70 -26.04 16.23
CA SER A 444 -8.74 -25.24 17.45
C SER A 444 -9.72 -25.85 18.45
N TYR A 445 -9.34 -25.74 19.71
CA TYR A 445 -10.18 -26.09 20.84
C TYR A 445 -10.23 -24.92 21.81
N GLU A 446 -11.43 -24.55 22.26
CA GLU A 446 -11.65 -23.50 23.25
C GLU A 446 -12.59 -24.01 24.35
N TYR A 447 -12.16 -23.88 25.60
CA TYR A 447 -12.99 -24.03 26.77
C TYR A 447 -13.34 -22.65 27.32
N GLN A 448 -14.64 -22.37 27.44
CA GLN A 448 -15.16 -21.15 28.02
C GLN A 448 -16.02 -21.49 29.24
N ASN A 449 -15.71 -20.93 30.41
CA ASN A 449 -16.52 -21.04 31.61
C ASN A 449 -17.16 -19.69 31.91
N ARG A 450 -18.49 -19.64 31.92
CA ARG A 450 -19.25 -18.50 32.44
C ARG A 450 -19.64 -18.81 33.87
N ALA A 451 -18.99 -18.13 34.81
CA ALA A 451 -19.08 -18.43 36.23
C ALA A 451 -20.55 -18.54 36.69
N ARG A 452 -20.84 -19.54 37.53
CA ARG A 452 -22.18 -19.81 38.08
C ARG A 452 -23.29 -20.17 37.08
N LEU A 453 -23.02 -20.22 35.76
CA LEU A 453 -24.04 -20.51 34.76
C LEU A 453 -23.77 -21.81 33.98
N TYR A 454 -22.72 -21.83 33.16
CA TYR A 454 -22.43 -22.95 32.28
C TYR A 454 -20.99 -22.88 31.76
N SER A 455 -20.54 -23.98 31.18
CA SER A 455 -19.30 -24.03 30.40
C SER A 455 -19.57 -24.50 28.97
N LEU A 456 -18.76 -24.04 28.02
CA LEU A 456 -18.83 -24.41 26.61
C LEU A 456 -17.47 -24.97 26.16
N ASN A 457 -17.53 -26.10 25.45
CA ASN A 457 -16.43 -26.69 24.71
C ASN A 457 -16.67 -26.42 23.24
N SER A 458 -15.77 -25.68 22.60
CA SER A 458 -15.85 -25.33 21.18
C SER A 458 -14.68 -25.96 20.43
N PHE A 459 -14.99 -26.82 19.46
CA PHE A 459 -14.03 -27.41 18.54
C PHE A 459 -14.23 -26.81 17.15
N ARG A 460 -13.15 -26.33 16.54
CA ARG A 460 -13.14 -25.82 15.16
C ARG A 460 -12.12 -26.58 14.34
N GLY A 461 -12.53 -27.10 13.19
CA GLY A 461 -11.67 -27.69 12.18
C GLY A 461 -11.95 -27.03 10.83
N SER A 462 -10.92 -26.62 10.10
CA SER A 462 -11.12 -26.12 8.74
C SER A 462 -10.00 -26.51 7.79
N PHE A 463 -10.35 -26.76 6.53
CA PHE A 463 -9.44 -27.00 5.43
C PHE A 463 -9.92 -26.24 4.19
N GLY A 464 -9.04 -25.48 3.55
CA GLY A 464 -9.43 -24.69 2.40
C GLY A 464 -8.32 -23.94 1.70
N TYR A 465 -8.74 -23.15 0.72
CA TYR A 465 -7.90 -22.36 -0.16
C TYR A 465 -8.20 -20.87 -0.03
N LEU A 466 -7.14 -20.06 -0.10
CA LEU A 466 -7.20 -18.61 -0.16
C LEU A 466 -6.33 -18.14 -1.34
N TRP A 467 -6.91 -17.39 -2.26
CA TRP A 467 -6.16 -16.84 -3.39
C TRP A 467 -6.67 -15.46 -3.80
N LYS A 468 -5.81 -14.73 -4.52
CA LYS A 468 -6.12 -13.41 -5.05
C LYS A 468 -5.74 -13.38 -6.51
N ASP A 469 -6.67 -13.11 -7.42
CA ASP A 469 -6.30 -12.99 -8.83
C ASP A 469 -5.53 -11.70 -9.09
N ASN A 470 -5.84 -10.66 -8.30
CA ASN A 470 -5.17 -9.36 -8.35
C ASN A 470 -5.39 -8.59 -7.05
N ILE A 471 -4.93 -7.34 -6.98
CA ILE A 471 -5.05 -6.50 -5.78
C ILE A 471 -6.51 -6.18 -5.38
N ARG A 472 -7.49 -6.44 -6.25
CA ARG A 472 -8.90 -6.12 -6.05
C ARG A 472 -9.78 -7.33 -5.73
N THR A 473 -9.39 -8.52 -6.16
CA THR A 473 -10.21 -9.74 -6.03
C THR A 473 -9.53 -10.74 -5.11
N GLU A 474 -10.30 -11.25 -4.15
CA GLU A 474 -9.87 -12.25 -3.18
C GLU A 474 -10.96 -13.30 -3.04
N HIS A 475 -10.53 -14.55 -2.98
CA HIS A 475 -11.38 -15.72 -2.90
C HIS A 475 -10.93 -16.56 -1.70
N GLN A 476 -11.89 -17.03 -0.93
CA GLN A 476 -11.68 -17.99 0.14
C GLN A 476 -12.69 -19.11 -0.04
N LEU A 477 -12.19 -20.34 -0.20
CA LEU A 477 -12.99 -21.55 -0.28
C LEU A 477 -12.57 -22.49 0.84
N LEU A 478 -13.39 -22.64 1.87
CA LEU A 478 -13.26 -23.72 2.84
C LEU A 478 -13.98 -24.93 2.29
N LEU A 479 -13.24 -25.98 1.96
CA LEU A 479 -13.82 -27.26 1.51
C LEU A 479 -14.47 -27.99 2.69
N THR A 480 -13.90 -27.81 3.87
CA THR A 480 -14.40 -28.35 5.12
C THR A 480 -14.29 -27.24 6.15
N ASP A 481 -15.42 -26.86 6.71
CA ASP A 481 -15.51 -25.99 7.88
C ASP A 481 -16.40 -26.71 8.89
N ILE A 482 -15.85 -26.99 10.07
CA ILE A 482 -16.49 -27.73 11.15
C ILE A 482 -16.41 -26.85 12.38
N ASN A 483 -17.57 -26.56 12.96
CA ASN A 483 -17.70 -25.87 14.22
C ASN A 483 -18.64 -26.67 15.11
N TYR A 484 -18.10 -27.27 16.16
CA TYR A 484 -18.85 -28.06 17.12
C TYR A 484 -18.79 -27.38 18.49
N VAL A 485 -19.94 -26.99 19.01
CA VAL A 485 -20.08 -26.36 20.32
C VAL A 485 -20.96 -27.24 21.19
N SER A 486 -20.49 -27.54 22.40
CA SER A 486 -21.24 -28.32 23.36
C SER A 486 -21.12 -27.72 24.75
N SER A 487 -22.25 -27.69 25.48
CA SER A 487 -22.26 -27.25 26.86
C SER A 487 -21.87 -28.36 27.83
N ALA A 488 -21.35 -27.95 28.99
CA ALA A 488 -21.11 -28.78 30.16
C ALA A 488 -21.35 -27.93 31.43
N ASN A 489 -21.48 -28.58 32.59
CA ASN A 489 -21.60 -27.91 33.89
C ASN A 489 -22.70 -26.83 33.94
N VAL A 490 -23.87 -27.13 33.36
CA VAL A 490 -25.05 -26.24 33.41
C VAL A 490 -25.61 -26.26 34.82
N THR A 491 -25.61 -25.10 35.49
CA THR A 491 -26.06 -24.95 36.88
C THR A 491 -27.57 -24.86 36.99
N ASP A 492 -28.11 -25.17 38.17
CA ASP A 492 -29.55 -25.03 38.46
C ASP A 492 -30.01 -23.57 38.32
N LEU A 493 -29.18 -22.62 38.72
CA LEU A 493 -29.41 -21.19 38.51
C LEU A 493 -29.68 -20.87 37.03
N TYR A 494 -28.93 -21.47 36.11
CA TYR A 494 -29.15 -21.25 34.69
C TYR A 494 -30.41 -21.95 34.17
N ARG A 495 -30.76 -23.12 34.72
CA ARG A 495 -32.01 -23.83 34.39
C ARG A 495 -33.24 -23.03 34.83
N GLU A 496 -33.21 -22.41 36.00
CA GLU A 496 -34.27 -21.51 36.47
C GLU A 496 -34.42 -20.28 35.54
N GLN A 497 -33.30 -19.74 35.06
CA GLN A 497 -33.32 -18.65 34.08
C GLN A 497 -33.94 -19.09 32.75
N ILE A 498 -33.68 -20.31 32.28
CA ILE A 498 -34.32 -20.87 31.09
C ILE A 498 -35.84 -20.98 31.26
N ASN A 499 -36.32 -21.42 32.43
CA ASN A 499 -37.77 -21.48 32.71
C ASN A 499 -38.44 -20.10 32.62
N THR A 500 -37.71 -19.04 32.97
CA THR A 500 -38.20 -17.65 32.87
C THR A 500 -38.07 -17.08 31.45
N SER A 501 -37.03 -17.49 30.72
CA SER A 501 -36.73 -17.05 29.36
C SER A 501 -36.26 -18.23 28.50
N PRO A 502 -37.19 -18.95 27.84
CA PRO A 502 -36.88 -20.16 27.07
C PRO A 502 -35.82 -19.97 25.97
N SER A 503 -35.63 -18.75 25.47
CA SER A 503 -34.58 -18.41 24.50
C SER A 503 -33.15 -18.69 24.98
N LEU A 504 -32.92 -18.77 26.30
CA LEU A 504 -31.61 -19.06 26.89
C LEU A 504 -31.17 -20.52 26.65
N GLU A 505 -32.10 -21.44 26.40
CA GLU A 505 -31.78 -22.84 26.13
C GLU A 505 -30.87 -23.00 24.91
N ARG A 506 -31.06 -22.17 23.88
CA ARG A 506 -30.25 -22.15 22.64
C ARG A 506 -28.76 -21.92 22.87
N VAL A 507 -28.36 -21.35 24.02
CA VAL A 507 -26.96 -21.09 24.35
C VAL A 507 -26.24 -22.36 24.79
N ILE A 508 -26.96 -23.32 25.39
CA ILE A 508 -26.41 -24.59 25.89
C ILE A 508 -26.70 -25.77 24.97
N GLU A 509 -27.49 -25.57 23.92
CA GLU A 509 -27.72 -26.56 22.89
C GLU A 509 -26.41 -26.99 22.21
N LYS A 510 -26.30 -28.29 21.95
CA LYS A 510 -25.20 -28.84 21.16
C LYS A 510 -25.40 -28.45 19.71
N GLN A 511 -24.42 -27.77 19.13
CA GLN A 511 -24.48 -27.28 17.76
C GLN A 511 -23.31 -27.86 16.97
N LEU A 512 -23.61 -28.55 15.87
CA LEU A 512 -22.62 -28.97 14.87
C LEU A 512 -22.95 -28.26 13.57
N ILE A 513 -22.10 -27.31 13.20
CA ILE A 513 -22.14 -26.66 11.89
C ILE A 513 -21.02 -27.30 11.08
N PHE A 514 -21.38 -27.96 9.99
CA PHE A 514 -20.40 -28.47 9.04
C PHE A 514 -20.82 -28.15 7.61
N GLY A 515 -19.88 -27.73 6.79
CA GLY A 515 -20.14 -27.50 5.39
C GLY A 515 -19.01 -26.74 4.70
N PRO A 516 -18.99 -26.75 3.36
CA PRO A 516 -18.11 -25.88 2.62
C PRO A 516 -18.64 -24.44 2.63
N THR A 517 -17.72 -23.50 2.71
CA THR A 517 -18.04 -22.07 2.63
C THR A 517 -17.20 -21.42 1.54
N TYR A 518 -17.81 -20.53 0.77
CA TYR A 518 -17.10 -19.74 -0.22
C TYR A 518 -17.37 -18.27 0.01
N SER A 519 -16.31 -17.45 0.03
CA SER A 519 -16.44 -16.00 0.04
C SER A 519 -15.62 -15.37 -1.07
N TYR A 520 -16.22 -14.37 -1.69
CA TYR A 520 -15.63 -13.55 -2.73
C TYR A 520 -15.63 -12.09 -2.26
N THR A 521 -14.45 -11.48 -2.29
CA THR A 521 -14.27 -10.07 -1.95
C THR A 521 -13.75 -9.32 -3.17
N TYR A 522 -14.43 -8.23 -3.51
CA TYR A 522 -13.99 -7.26 -4.49
C TYR A 522 -13.85 -5.87 -3.84
N THR A 523 -12.71 -5.22 -4.03
CA THR A 523 -12.53 -3.84 -3.57
C THR A 523 -11.70 -3.01 -4.53
N ASN A 524 -12.09 -1.74 -4.71
CA ASN A 524 -11.28 -0.74 -5.43
C ASN A 524 -11.01 0.53 -4.61
N THR A 525 -11.23 0.47 -3.29
CA THR A 525 -11.09 1.60 -2.35
C THR A 525 -9.68 2.18 -2.31
N MET A 526 -8.66 1.38 -2.64
CA MET A 526 -7.27 1.81 -2.73
C MET A 526 -6.98 2.73 -3.93
N ASN A 527 -7.91 2.87 -4.88
CA ASN A 527 -7.69 3.67 -6.08
C ASN A 527 -8.00 5.16 -5.86
N LYS A 528 -6.97 5.91 -5.45
CA LYS A 528 -7.05 7.36 -5.19
C LYS A 528 -7.51 8.21 -6.38
N ARG A 529 -7.47 7.69 -7.62
CA ARG A 529 -7.92 8.42 -8.83
C ARG A 529 -9.43 8.33 -9.06
N ARG A 530 -10.13 7.41 -8.40
CA ARG A 530 -11.58 7.26 -8.53
C ARG A 530 -12.29 8.09 -7.46
N LYS A 531 -13.26 8.90 -7.89
CA LYS A 531 -14.15 9.65 -6.98
C LYS A 531 -15.11 8.71 -6.23
N HIS A 532 -15.54 7.63 -6.88
CA HIS A 532 -16.41 6.61 -6.30
C HIS A 532 -15.66 5.29 -6.20
N THR A 533 -15.69 4.72 -5.00
CA THR A 533 -15.11 3.41 -4.70
C THR A 533 -16.21 2.47 -4.22
N PHE A 534 -15.97 1.18 -4.37
CA PHE A 534 -16.91 0.11 -4.08
C PHE A 534 -16.18 -1.01 -3.38
N TYR A 535 -16.79 -1.52 -2.32
CA TYR A 535 -16.40 -2.71 -1.58
C TYR A 535 -17.58 -3.66 -1.62
N TYR A 536 -17.33 -4.90 -2.05
CA TYR A 536 -18.30 -5.96 -2.06
C TYR A 536 -17.69 -7.21 -1.45
N LYS A 537 -18.45 -7.85 -0.56
CA LYS A 537 -18.14 -9.15 0.00
C LYS A 537 -19.41 -9.99 -0.06
N GLY A 538 -19.39 -11.02 -0.90
CA GLY A 538 -20.43 -12.05 -0.95
C GLY A 538 -19.90 -13.34 -0.34
N ALA A 539 -20.75 -14.06 0.39
CA ALA A 539 -20.43 -15.38 0.91
C ALA A 539 -21.61 -16.34 0.69
N ILE A 540 -21.29 -17.59 0.39
CA ILE A 540 -22.23 -18.70 0.30
C ILE A 540 -21.78 -19.71 1.35
N ASP A 541 -22.70 -20.09 2.21
CA ASP A 541 -22.52 -21.13 3.21
C ASP A 541 -23.48 -22.27 2.88
N ALA A 542 -22.92 -23.45 2.60
CA ALA A 542 -23.70 -24.65 2.32
C ALA A 542 -23.89 -25.53 3.57
N ALA A 543 -23.43 -25.07 4.74
CA ALA A 543 -23.71 -25.73 6.01
C ALA A 543 -25.23 -25.79 6.23
N GLY A 544 -25.72 -26.91 6.77
CA GLY A 544 -27.14 -27.15 6.95
C GLY A 544 -27.89 -27.63 5.71
N THR A 545 -27.55 -27.18 4.48
CA THR A 545 -28.17 -27.72 3.25
C THR A 545 -27.68 -29.14 2.98
N ILE A 546 -26.38 -29.38 3.08
CA ILE A 546 -25.80 -30.72 2.91
C ILE A 546 -26.23 -31.63 4.06
N ALA A 547 -26.25 -31.11 5.30
CA ALA A 547 -26.72 -31.85 6.45
C ALA A 547 -28.20 -32.23 6.29
N GLY A 548 -29.07 -31.28 5.96
CA GLY A 548 -30.49 -31.49 5.72
C GLY A 548 -30.78 -32.45 4.57
N LEU A 549 -30.07 -32.34 3.45
CA LEU A 549 -30.18 -33.29 2.34
C LEU A 549 -29.72 -34.70 2.74
N ALA A 550 -28.64 -34.82 3.52
CA ALA A 550 -28.13 -36.10 3.99
C ALA A 550 -29.02 -36.74 5.07
N THR A 551 -29.71 -35.94 5.89
CA THR A 551 -30.63 -36.41 6.94
C THR A 551 -32.09 -36.50 6.49
N GLY A 552 -32.40 -36.19 5.22
CA GLY A 552 -33.76 -36.29 4.67
C GLY A 552 -34.74 -35.22 5.17
N ALA A 553 -34.26 -34.00 5.44
CA ALA A 553 -35.09 -32.90 5.91
C ALA A 553 -36.11 -32.50 4.83
N ASP A 554 -37.39 -32.73 5.14
CA ASP A 554 -38.54 -32.31 4.34
C ASP A 554 -38.97 -30.89 4.80
N ALA A 555 -39.57 -30.08 3.94
CA ALA A 555 -39.93 -28.68 4.25
C ALA A 555 -40.99 -28.52 5.37
N LYS A 556 -41.42 -29.64 5.98
CA LYS A 556 -42.24 -29.74 7.18
C LYS A 556 -41.45 -30.48 8.28
N GLY A 557 -40.53 -29.81 8.95
CA GLY A 557 -39.81 -30.37 10.09
C GLY A 557 -38.65 -29.50 10.54
#